data_AF-A0A0D2R810-F1
#
_entry.id   AF-A0A0D2R810-F1
#
_cell.length_a   1.000
_cell.length_b   1.000
_cell.length_c   1.000
_cell.angle_alpha   90.00
_cell.angle_beta   90.00
_cell.angle_gamma   90.00
#
_symmetry.space_group_name_H-M   'P 1'
#
loop_
_entity.id
_entity.type
_entity.pdbx_description
1 polymer ?
#
loop_
_entity_poly.entity_id
_entity_poly.type
_entity_poly.pdbx_seq_one_letter_code
_entity_poly.pdbx_strand_id
1 'polypeptide(L)'
;PQPGEPGILKPDIIGPGVNFLAAWPFPLDNNINSKSTFNIMSGTSMSCPHLSGIAALLKSSHPTWSPAAIKSAMMTSTDLFNIGGKLIVDETLQPADVFATGAGHVNPSRADKTGLIYDIQPDDYIPYLCGLATKMRKLV
;
A
#
# COMPACT_ATOMS: atom_id res chain seq x y z
N PRO A 1 12.04 3.45 11.52
CA PRO A 1 11.60 2.22 12.23
C PRO A 1 10.26 2.43 12.95
N GLN A 2 9.29 1.53 12.77
CA GLN A 2 7.98 1.63 13.45
C GLN A 2 8.16 1.44 14.97
N PRO A 3 7.68 2.34 15.84
CA PRO A 3 7.91 2.26 17.29
C PRO A 3 7.32 1.02 18.00
N GLY A 4 6.46 0.24 17.33
CA GLY A 4 5.77 -0.92 17.92
C GLY A 4 6.28 -2.30 17.49
N GLU A 5 6.88 -2.42 16.30
CA GLU A 5 7.32 -3.72 15.74
C GLU A 5 8.61 -3.55 14.91
N PRO A 6 9.79 -3.43 15.54
CA PRO A 6 11.04 -3.23 14.82
C PRO A 6 11.46 -4.41 13.94
N GLY A 7 10.79 -5.57 14.05
CA GLY A 7 11.09 -6.78 13.28
C GLY A 7 10.41 -6.89 11.92
N ILE A 8 9.45 -6.00 11.61
CA ILE A 8 8.74 -6.00 10.33
C ILE A 8 8.92 -4.64 9.66
N LEU A 9 9.39 -4.64 8.42
CA LEU A 9 9.58 -3.43 7.64
C LEU A 9 8.24 -2.78 7.26
N LYS A 10 8.17 -1.45 7.36
CA LYS A 10 7.04 -0.63 6.90
C LYS A 10 7.55 0.63 6.17
N PRO A 11 6.77 1.18 5.22
CA PRO A 11 5.48 0.68 4.72
C PRO A 11 5.63 -0.60 3.89
N ASP A 12 4.52 -1.25 3.53
CA ASP A 12 4.56 -2.47 2.73
C ASP A 12 4.76 -2.17 1.22
N ILE A 13 4.06 -1.17 0.69
CA ILE A 13 3.97 -0.84 -0.74
C ILE A 13 3.49 0.60 -0.91
N ILE A 14 3.80 1.23 -2.05
CA ILE A 14 3.28 2.57 -2.41
C ILE A 14 2.34 2.54 -3.60
N GLY A 15 1.49 3.56 -3.68
CA GLY A 15 0.57 3.78 -4.80
C GLY A 15 0.15 5.25 -4.89
N PRO A 16 -0.63 5.62 -5.92
CA PRO A 16 -0.94 7.01 -6.23
C PRO A 16 -1.72 7.71 -5.12
N GLY A 17 -1.22 8.85 -4.63
CA GLY A 17 -1.87 9.58 -3.54
C GLY A 17 -1.67 11.09 -3.55
N VAL A 18 -1.10 11.66 -4.62
CA VAL A 18 -0.86 13.11 -4.72
C VAL A 18 -1.70 13.67 -5.87
N ASN A 19 -2.39 14.77 -5.63
CA ASN A 19 -3.25 15.47 -6.58
C ASN A 19 -4.28 14.55 -7.24
N PHE A 20 -4.93 13.73 -6.42
CA PHE A 20 -5.93 12.79 -6.91
C PHE A 20 -7.32 13.41 -6.94
N LEU A 21 -7.99 13.32 -8.10
CA LEU A 21 -9.35 13.80 -8.30
C LEU A 21 -10.35 12.72 -7.88
N ALA A 22 -11.21 13.02 -6.91
CA ALA A 22 -12.24 12.10 -6.43
C ALA A 22 -13.57 12.84 -6.22
N ALA A 23 -14.67 12.08 -6.15
CA ALA A 23 -15.99 12.63 -5.88
C ALA A 23 -16.03 13.37 -4.53
N TRP A 24 -16.76 14.48 -4.49
CA TRP A 24 -16.93 15.32 -3.31
C TRP A 24 -18.41 15.68 -3.14
N PRO A 25 -18.95 15.62 -1.91
CA PRO A 25 -20.41 15.66 -1.70
C PRO A 25 -21.06 17.03 -2.01
N PHE A 26 -20.30 18.10 -2.10
CA PHE A 26 -20.80 19.44 -2.40
C PHE A 26 -19.84 20.21 -3.33
N PRO A 27 -20.29 21.23 -4.06
CA PRO A 27 -19.40 22.09 -4.81
C PRO A 27 -18.38 22.79 -3.91
N LEU A 28 -17.11 22.79 -4.31
CA LEU A 28 -16.02 23.43 -3.54
C LEU A 28 -15.96 24.95 -3.74
N ASP A 29 -16.54 25.44 -4.83
CA ASP A 29 -16.46 26.84 -5.20
C ASP A 29 -17.74 27.56 -4.76
N ASN A 30 -17.59 28.77 -4.21
CA ASN A 30 -18.71 29.66 -3.90
C ASN A 30 -19.33 30.26 -5.19
N ASN A 31 -18.76 29.92 -6.35
CA ASN A 31 -19.27 30.32 -7.64
C ASN A 31 -20.53 29.50 -7.99
N ILE A 32 -21.66 30.19 -8.05
CA ILE A 32 -23.01 29.65 -8.31
C ILE A 32 -23.07 28.85 -9.64
N ASN A 33 -22.09 29.03 -10.53
CA ASN A 33 -21.99 28.35 -11.82
C ASN A 33 -21.11 27.09 -11.81
N SER A 34 -20.33 26.85 -10.75
CA SER A 34 -19.50 25.65 -10.62
C SER A 34 -20.23 24.58 -9.83
N LYS A 35 -20.77 23.58 -10.53
CA LYS A 35 -21.38 22.38 -9.93
C LYS A 35 -20.38 21.23 -9.77
N SER A 36 -19.09 21.52 -9.60
CA SER A 36 -18.07 20.46 -9.54
C SER A 36 -18.24 19.62 -8.27
N THR A 37 -18.76 18.41 -8.43
CA THR A 37 -18.88 17.40 -7.36
C THR A 37 -17.60 16.57 -7.24
N PHE A 38 -16.45 17.18 -7.50
CA PHE A 38 -15.14 16.54 -7.44
C PHE A 38 -14.13 17.47 -6.76
N ASN A 39 -13.22 16.85 -6.01
CA ASN A 39 -12.13 17.52 -5.30
C ASN A 39 -10.78 16.87 -5.65
N ILE A 40 -9.73 17.68 -5.66
CA ILE A 40 -8.35 17.23 -5.80
C ILE A 40 -7.72 17.24 -4.40
N MET A 41 -7.27 16.08 -3.94
CA MET A 41 -6.65 15.94 -2.62
C MET A 41 -5.37 15.12 -2.70
N SER A 42 -4.52 15.30 -1.68
CA SER A 42 -3.25 14.59 -1.54
C SER A 42 -3.18 13.96 -0.15
N GLY A 43 -2.61 12.76 -0.08
CA GLY A 43 -2.33 12.04 1.16
C GLY A 43 -2.35 10.53 0.96
N THR A 44 -1.83 9.82 1.95
CA THR A 44 -1.90 8.34 2.01
C THR A 44 -3.34 7.83 2.04
N SER A 45 -4.29 8.67 2.48
CA SER A 45 -5.73 8.42 2.40
C SER A 45 -6.24 8.28 0.96
N MET A 46 -5.52 8.80 -0.05
CA MET A 46 -5.82 8.61 -1.47
C MET A 46 -5.07 7.41 -2.05
N SER A 47 -3.87 7.07 -1.55
CA SER A 47 -3.16 5.83 -1.93
C SER A 47 -3.88 4.57 -1.44
N CYS A 48 -4.43 4.60 -0.23
CA CYS A 48 -5.13 3.46 0.38
C CYS A 48 -6.28 2.91 -0.49
N PRO A 49 -7.25 3.72 -0.96
CA PRO A 49 -8.33 3.22 -1.81
C PRO A 49 -7.83 2.62 -3.13
N HIS A 50 -6.75 3.16 -3.73
CA HIS A 50 -6.14 2.54 -4.92
C HIS A 50 -5.64 1.12 -4.64
N LEU A 51 -4.85 0.95 -3.58
CA LEU A 51 -4.32 -0.35 -3.20
C LEU A 51 -5.43 -1.32 -2.81
N SER A 52 -6.47 -0.85 -2.10
CA SER A 52 -7.63 -1.67 -1.75
C SER A 52 -8.45 -2.11 -2.96
N GLY A 53 -8.60 -1.25 -3.97
CA GLY A 53 -9.27 -1.58 -5.23
C GLY A 53 -8.49 -2.63 -6.02
N ILE A 54 -7.16 -2.51 -6.08
CA ILE A 54 -6.30 -3.51 -6.70
C ILE A 54 -6.40 -4.85 -5.95
N ALA A 55 -6.36 -4.84 -4.62
CA ALA A 55 -6.53 -6.04 -3.81
C ALA A 55 -7.88 -6.72 -4.05
N ALA A 56 -8.97 -5.93 -4.19
CA ALA A 56 -10.29 -6.45 -4.52
C ALA A 56 -10.35 -7.09 -5.91
N LEU A 57 -9.72 -6.46 -6.92
CA LEU A 57 -9.59 -7.04 -8.26
C LEU A 57 -8.81 -8.35 -8.24
N LEU A 58 -7.69 -8.41 -7.52
CA LEU A 58 -6.91 -9.64 -7.36
C LEU A 58 -7.72 -10.73 -6.65
N LYS A 59 -8.51 -10.39 -5.62
CA LYS A 59 -9.42 -11.35 -4.97
C LYS A 59 -10.49 -11.85 -5.92
N SER A 60 -10.96 -11.01 -6.84
CA SER A 60 -11.92 -11.41 -7.88
C SER A 60 -11.30 -12.36 -8.90
N SER A 61 -10.06 -12.10 -9.35
CA SER A 61 -9.34 -12.97 -10.30
C SER A 61 -8.84 -14.27 -9.66
N HIS A 62 -8.50 -14.23 -8.37
CA HIS A 62 -7.97 -15.36 -7.60
C HIS A 62 -8.81 -15.60 -6.34
N PRO A 63 -10.03 -16.15 -6.46
CA PRO A 63 -10.97 -16.26 -5.33
C PRO A 63 -10.45 -17.09 -4.15
N THR A 64 -9.50 -17.99 -4.37
CA THR A 64 -8.90 -18.86 -3.36
C THR A 64 -7.74 -18.22 -2.60
N TRP A 65 -7.17 -17.11 -3.09
CA TRP A 65 -6.05 -16.46 -2.41
C TRP A 65 -6.48 -15.90 -1.06
N SER A 66 -5.64 -16.13 -0.05
CA SER A 66 -5.76 -15.50 1.26
C SER A 66 -5.46 -13.99 1.16
N PRO A 67 -5.80 -13.20 2.20
CA PRO A 67 -5.35 -11.81 2.29
C PRO A 67 -3.82 -11.67 2.25
N ALA A 68 -3.09 -12.61 2.85
CA ALA A 68 -1.63 -12.62 2.84
C ALA A 68 -1.06 -12.94 1.44
N ALA A 69 -1.68 -13.88 0.72
CA ALA A 69 -1.34 -14.18 -0.67
C ALA A 69 -1.52 -12.95 -1.58
N ILE A 70 -2.65 -12.23 -1.46
CA ILE A 70 -2.90 -11.00 -2.23
C ILE A 70 -1.84 -9.93 -1.90
N LYS A 71 -1.60 -9.71 -0.60
CA LYS A 71 -0.56 -8.78 -0.14
C LYS A 71 0.81 -9.15 -0.71
N SER A 72 1.17 -10.43 -0.65
CA SER A 72 2.44 -10.93 -1.17
C SER A 72 2.55 -10.71 -2.67
N ALA A 73 1.52 -11.07 -3.44
CA ALA A 73 1.48 -10.85 -4.88
C ALA A 73 1.69 -9.38 -5.25
N MET A 74 1.05 -8.46 -4.52
CA MET A 74 1.22 -7.01 -4.74
C MET A 74 2.65 -6.55 -4.41
N MET A 75 3.24 -7.03 -3.31
CA MET A 75 4.59 -6.62 -2.88
C MET A 75 5.71 -7.20 -3.75
N THR A 76 5.60 -8.45 -4.20
CA THR A 76 6.68 -9.12 -4.96
C THR A 76 6.70 -8.75 -6.45
N SER A 77 5.72 -7.97 -6.90
CA SER A 77 5.52 -7.62 -8.31
C SER A 77 5.57 -6.11 -8.59
N THR A 78 6.03 -5.31 -7.63
CA THR A 78 6.19 -3.86 -7.71
C THR A 78 7.22 -3.42 -8.75
N ASP A 79 7.12 -2.16 -9.14
CA ASP A 79 8.14 -1.44 -9.90
C ASP A 79 8.96 -0.54 -8.96
N LEU A 80 10.30 -0.64 -9.04
CA LEU A 80 11.24 0.23 -8.32
C LEU A 80 11.70 1.43 -9.17
N PHE A 81 11.41 1.39 -10.47
CA PHE A 81 11.81 2.40 -11.43
C PHE A 81 10.61 3.20 -11.88
N ASN A 82 10.80 4.51 -12.05
CA ASN A 82 9.83 5.36 -12.69
C ASN A 82 9.80 5.13 -14.22
N ILE A 83 8.85 5.76 -14.90
CA ILE A 83 8.70 5.70 -16.36
C ILE A 83 9.94 6.13 -17.15
N GLY A 84 10.86 6.89 -16.53
CA GLY A 84 12.12 7.30 -17.12
C GLY A 84 13.28 6.33 -16.86
N GLY A 85 13.02 5.16 -16.30
CA GLY A 85 14.03 4.14 -15.99
C GLY A 85 14.96 4.50 -14.82
N LYS A 86 14.62 5.53 -14.03
CA LYS A 86 15.36 5.92 -12.82
C LYS A 86 14.67 5.36 -11.59
N LEU A 87 15.43 5.15 -10.51
CA LEU A 87 14.84 4.78 -9.22
C LEU A 87 13.78 5.80 -8.80
N ILE A 88 12.74 5.31 -8.13
CA ILE A 88 11.77 6.17 -7.43
C ILE A 88 12.53 7.02 -6.42
N VAL A 89 12.19 8.30 -6.36
CA VAL A 89 12.83 9.29 -5.49
C VAL A 89 11.90 9.75 -4.39
N ASP A 90 12.48 10.20 -3.29
CA ASP A 90 11.77 10.83 -2.17
C ASP A 90 11.54 12.34 -2.41
N GLU A 91 11.00 13.03 -1.40
CA GLU A 91 10.77 14.48 -1.45
C GLU A 91 12.07 15.31 -1.56
N THR A 92 13.23 14.73 -1.25
CA THR A 92 14.55 15.35 -1.39
C THR A 92 15.18 15.09 -2.76
N LEU A 93 14.45 14.43 -3.66
CA LEU A 93 14.88 14.01 -5.00
C LEU A 93 16.05 13.01 -4.98
N GLN A 94 16.27 12.33 -3.85
CA GLN A 94 17.22 11.24 -3.73
C GLN A 94 16.51 9.90 -3.92
N PRO A 95 17.21 8.83 -4.32
CA PRO A 95 16.61 7.49 -4.39
C PRO A 95 15.93 7.14 -3.07
N ALA A 96 14.63 6.86 -3.14
CA ALA A 96 13.82 6.60 -1.97
C ALA A 96 14.23 5.26 -1.35
N ASP A 97 14.37 5.25 -0.03
CA ASP A 97 14.73 4.04 0.67
C ASP A 97 13.53 3.09 0.87
N VAL A 98 13.80 1.95 1.50
CA VAL A 98 12.77 0.94 1.81
C VAL A 98 11.79 1.39 2.90
N PHE A 99 12.13 2.41 3.70
CA PHE A 99 11.23 3.00 4.69
C PHE A 99 10.31 4.06 4.08
N ALA A 100 10.61 4.54 2.87
CA ALA A 100 9.74 5.40 2.07
C ALA A 100 8.84 4.59 1.13
N THR A 101 9.39 3.56 0.46
CA THR A 101 8.70 2.86 -0.64
C THR A 101 8.20 1.46 -0.31
N GLY A 102 8.68 0.86 0.79
CA GLY A 102 8.45 -0.55 1.07
C GLY A 102 8.99 -1.42 -0.05
N ALA A 103 8.12 -2.25 -0.64
CA ALA A 103 8.48 -3.06 -1.78
C ALA A 103 8.55 -2.28 -3.12
N GLY A 104 7.99 -1.08 -3.21
CA GLY A 104 7.96 -0.27 -4.43
C GLY A 104 6.56 0.13 -4.90
N HIS A 105 6.46 0.67 -6.11
CA HIS A 105 5.19 1.12 -6.67
C HIS A 105 4.37 -0.06 -7.18
N VAL A 106 3.09 -0.10 -6.80
CA VAL A 106 2.17 -1.17 -7.20
C VAL A 106 2.07 -1.31 -8.72
N ASN A 107 2.08 -2.56 -9.19
CA ASN A 107 1.83 -2.93 -10.59
C ASN A 107 0.74 -4.02 -10.65
N PRO A 108 -0.53 -3.63 -10.89
CA PRO A 108 -1.66 -4.57 -10.86
C PRO A 108 -1.52 -5.73 -11.86
N SER A 109 -1.04 -5.43 -13.07
CA SER A 109 -0.90 -6.39 -14.15
C SER A 109 0.15 -7.47 -13.86
N ARG A 110 1.23 -7.10 -13.16
CA ARG A 110 2.25 -8.06 -12.70
C ARG A 110 1.78 -8.83 -11.47
N ALA A 111 1.05 -8.19 -10.56
CA ALA A 111 0.51 -8.84 -9.37
C ALA A 111 -0.46 -9.98 -9.71
N ASP A 112 -1.30 -9.78 -10.73
CA ASP A 112 -2.26 -10.80 -11.21
C ASP A 112 -1.58 -12.05 -11.79
N LYS A 113 -0.34 -11.91 -12.29
CA LYS A 113 0.44 -12.98 -12.93
C LYS A 113 1.65 -13.40 -12.11
N THR A 114 1.65 -13.15 -10.81
CA THR A 114 2.79 -13.51 -9.97
C THR A 114 3.03 -15.02 -9.99
N GLY A 115 4.29 -15.43 -10.09
CA GLY A 115 4.65 -16.86 -10.08
C GLY A 115 4.79 -17.45 -8.68
N LEU A 116 5.09 -16.62 -7.68
CA LEU A 116 5.32 -17.03 -6.29
C LEU A 116 4.60 -16.08 -5.34
N ILE A 117 3.90 -16.67 -4.37
CA ILE A 117 3.28 -15.97 -3.24
C ILE A 117 3.81 -16.53 -1.93
N TYR A 118 4.09 -15.65 -0.98
CA TYR A 118 4.41 -15.96 0.40
C TYR A 118 3.10 -15.93 1.21
N ASP A 119 2.40 -17.05 1.24
CA ASP A 119 1.13 -17.17 1.96
C ASP A 119 1.36 -17.55 3.43
N ILE A 120 0.50 -17.04 4.31
CA ILE A 120 0.44 -17.37 5.74
C ILE A 120 -1.03 -17.40 6.18
N GLN A 121 -1.35 -18.30 7.09
CA GLN A 121 -2.69 -18.46 7.65
C GLN A 121 -2.87 -17.62 8.92
N PRO A 122 -4.13 -17.31 9.30
CA PRO A 122 -4.43 -16.61 10.55
C PRO A 122 -3.73 -17.20 11.79
N ASP A 123 -3.61 -18.53 11.85
CA ASP A 123 -2.97 -19.24 12.96
C ASP A 123 -1.45 -18.99 13.04
N ASP A 124 -0.80 -18.68 11.92
CA ASP A 124 0.64 -18.37 11.87
C ASP A 124 0.96 -17.02 12.53
N TYR A 125 -0.02 -16.12 12.63
CA TYR A 125 0.13 -14.85 13.35
C TYR A 125 0.12 -15.04 14.88
N ILE A 126 -0.50 -16.11 15.39
CA ILE A 126 -0.64 -16.33 16.84
C ILE A 126 0.73 -16.47 17.52
N PRO A 127 1.67 -17.33 17.05
CA PRO A 127 3.01 -17.40 17.64
C PRO A 127 3.76 -16.07 17.60
N TYR A 128 3.62 -15.30 16.51
CA TYR A 128 4.24 -13.99 16.37
C TYR A 128 3.72 -12.99 17.43
N LEU A 129 2.39 -12.89 17.56
CA LEU A 129 1.74 -12.03 18.55
C LEU A 129 2.06 -12.44 19.99
N CYS A 130 2.11 -13.75 20.28
CA CYS A 130 2.55 -14.27 21.57
C CYS A 130 4.01 -13.88 21.88
N GLY A 131 4.90 -13.98 20.89
CA GLY A 131 6.29 -13.55 21.04
C GLY A 131 6.42 -12.06 21.36
N LEU A 132 5.64 -11.21 20.68
CA LEU A 132 5.59 -9.77 20.95
C LEU A 132 5.06 -9.45 22.35
N ALA A 133 3.95 -10.07 22.76
CA ALA A 133 3.38 -9.87 24.09
C ALA A 133 4.37 -10.28 25.20
N THR A 134 5.07 -11.40 25.01
CA THR A 134 6.09 -11.87 25.95
C THR A 134 7.28 -10.92 26.03
N LYS A 135 7.69 -10.33 24.90
CA LYS A 135 8.76 -9.33 24.84
C LYS A 135 8.34 -8.02 25.54
N MET A 136 7.12 -7.55 25.32
CA MET A 136 6.58 -6.37 26.03
C MET A 136 6.47 -6.60 27.53
N ARG A 137 6.06 -7.80 27.96
CA ARG A 137 5.97 -8.17 29.39
C ARG A 137 7.32 -8.30 30.10
N LYS A 138 8.41 -8.53 29.37
CA LYS A 138 9.79 -8.52 29.92
C LYS A 138 10.41 -7.12 29.98
N LEU A 139 9.79 -6.12 29.34
CA LEU A 139 10.27 -4.74 29.27
C LEU A 139 9.56 -3.82 30.28
N VAL A 140 8.60 -4.34 31.04
CA VAL A 140 7.94 -3.71 32.20
C VAL A 140 8.41 -4.42 33.46
#